data_AF-Q941H5-F1
#
_entry.id   AF-Q941H5-F1
#
_cell.length_a   1.000
_cell.length_b   1.000
_cell.length_c   1.000
_cell.angle_alpha   90.00
_cell.angle_beta   90.00
_cell.angle_gamma   90.00
#
_symmetry.space_group_name_H-M   'P 1'
#
loop_
_entity.id
_entity.type
_entity.pdbx_description
1 polymer ?
#
loop_
_entity_poly.entity_id
_entity_poly.type
_entity_poly.pdbx_seq_one_letter_code
_entity_poly.pdbx_strand_id
1 'polypeptide(L)'
;MVVLKVCLMLLFLLGTCAASLKQSELEQLIKSGRHHESTDEPSESSKPCCDQCACTKSIPPKCRCSDLRLNSCHSACKSCACTYSIPAQCYCADINDFCYEPCK
;
A
#
# COMPACT_ATOMS: atom_id res chain seq x y z
N MET A 1 17.35 22.42 50.93
CA MET A 1 17.15 21.47 49.80
C MET A 1 15.69 21.04 49.57
N VAL A 2 14.78 21.16 50.54
CA VAL A 2 13.35 20.85 50.33
C VAL A 2 12.61 21.94 49.54
N VAL A 3 12.91 23.22 49.78
CA VAL A 3 12.25 24.35 49.09
C VAL A 3 12.52 24.35 47.58
N LEU A 4 13.74 24.05 47.15
CA LEU A 4 14.11 23.95 45.73
C LEU A 4 13.36 22.81 45.03
N LYS A 5 13.15 21.70 45.73
CA LYS A 5 12.45 20.52 45.22
C LYS A 5 10.94 20.78 45.07
N VAL A 6 10.34 21.52 46.01
CA VAL A 6 8.94 21.96 45.92
C VAL A 6 8.74 22.97 44.78
N CYS A 7 9.66 23.93 44.61
CA CYS A 7 9.62 24.87 43.48
C CYS A 7 9.73 24.16 42.13
N LEU A 8 10.63 23.17 41.99
CA LEU A 8 10.75 22.39 40.75
C LEU A 8 9.47 21.59 40.46
N MET A 9 8.86 20.97 41.46
CA MET A 9 7.61 20.21 41.27
C MET A 9 6.44 21.13 40.89
N LEU A 10 6.36 22.35 41.44
CA LEU A 10 5.33 23.33 41.04
C LEU A 10 5.48 23.80 39.59
N LEU A 11 6.71 23.96 39.11
CA LEU A 11 7.00 24.34 37.72
C LEU A 11 6.61 23.24 36.72
N PHE A 12 6.77 21.96 37.09
CA PHE A 12 6.32 20.84 36.25
C PHE A 12 4.79 20.74 36.15
N LEU A 13 4.05 21.08 37.21
CA LEU A 13 2.58 21.02 37.26
C LEU A 13 1.89 22.17 36.50
N LEU A 14 2.54 23.33 36.40
CA LEU A 14 2.03 24.48 35.63
C LEU A 14 2.37 24.40 34.13
N GLY A 15 3.26 23.49 33.73
CA GLY A 15 3.75 23.36 32.36
C GLY A 15 2.89 22.53 31.39
N THR A 16 1.78 21.94 31.83
CA THR A 16 0.96 21.05 30.97
C THR A 16 -0.20 21.74 30.26
N CYS A 17 -0.31 23.07 30.28
CA CYS A 17 -1.46 23.79 29.74
C CYS A 17 -1.11 24.77 28.61
N ALA A 18 -0.47 24.31 27.53
CA ALA A 18 -0.44 25.04 26.25
C ALA A 18 0.07 24.17 25.09
N ALA A 19 -0.73 23.19 24.67
CA ALA A 19 -0.90 22.84 23.26
C ALA A 19 -1.97 21.76 23.19
N SER A 20 -3.21 22.17 22.96
CA SER A 20 -4.16 21.31 22.27
C SER A 20 -3.52 20.92 20.93
N LEU A 21 -2.79 19.81 20.91
CA LEU A 21 -2.38 19.19 19.65
C LEU A 21 -3.68 18.86 18.93
N LYS A 22 -3.93 19.59 17.85
CA LYS A 22 -4.91 19.23 16.83
C LYS A 22 -4.70 17.75 16.53
N GLN A 23 -5.63 16.95 17.02
CA GLN A 23 -5.59 15.48 17.00
C GLN A 23 -5.89 14.92 15.59
N SER A 24 -5.54 15.66 14.54
CA SER A 24 -5.88 15.35 13.15
C SER A 24 -4.70 14.89 12.29
N GLU A 25 -3.47 14.81 12.82
CA GLU A 25 -2.30 14.45 12.01
C GLU A 25 -1.57 13.15 12.42
N LEU A 26 -1.91 12.54 13.56
CA LEU A 26 -1.27 11.27 13.98
C LEU A 26 -1.95 10.01 13.39
N GLU A 27 -3.17 10.12 12.85
CA GLU A 27 -3.84 8.99 12.18
C GLU A 27 -3.37 8.76 10.73
N GLN A 28 -2.61 9.68 10.14
CA GLN A 28 -2.01 9.46 8.82
C GLN A 28 -0.71 8.65 8.87
N LEU A 29 -0.06 8.53 10.03
CA LEU A 29 1.21 7.81 10.15
C LEU A 29 1.06 6.28 10.13
N ILE A 30 -0.15 5.74 10.33
CA ILE A 30 -0.43 4.29 10.19
C ILE A 30 -1.08 3.97 8.84
N LYS A 31 -1.67 4.96 8.15
CA LYS A 31 -2.25 4.81 6.81
C LYS A 31 -1.29 5.22 5.68
N SER A 32 0.00 5.38 5.97
CA SER A 32 1.05 5.44 4.95
C SER A 32 1.67 4.05 4.77
N GLY A 33 0.82 3.07 4.46
CA GLY A 33 1.28 1.96 3.64
C GLY A 33 1.68 2.58 2.31
N ARG A 34 2.99 2.78 2.12
CA ARG A 34 3.63 3.43 0.97
C ARG A 34 2.71 3.53 -0.25
N HIS A 35 2.10 4.70 -0.44
CA HIS A 35 1.97 5.20 -1.80
C HIS A 35 3.40 5.44 -2.28
N HIS A 36 4.01 4.39 -2.83
CA HIS A 36 5.06 4.57 -3.82
C HIS A 36 4.37 5.29 -4.97
N GLU A 37 4.38 6.62 -4.90
CA GLU A 37 4.42 7.46 -6.09
C GLU A 37 5.73 7.12 -6.79
N SER A 38 5.73 5.98 -7.49
CA SER A 38 6.63 5.84 -8.61
C SER A 38 6.13 6.84 -9.62
N THR A 39 6.88 7.92 -9.82
CA THR A 39 6.88 8.65 -11.10
C THR A 39 7.45 7.70 -12.15
N ASP A 40 6.72 6.62 -12.42
CA ASP A 40 6.85 5.88 -13.65
C ASP A 40 5.84 6.57 -14.57
N GLU A 41 6.38 7.25 -15.58
CA GLU A 41 5.67 7.61 -16.80
C GLU A 41 4.52 6.63 -17.04
N PRO A 42 3.27 7.08 -17.28
CA PRO A 42 2.16 6.18 -17.53
C PRO A 42 2.53 5.35 -18.75
N SER A 43 3.05 4.14 -18.49
CA SER A 43 3.49 3.20 -19.50
C SER A 43 2.28 2.98 -20.36
N GLU A 44 2.34 3.58 -21.56
CA GLU A 44 1.32 3.67 -22.58
C GLU A 44 0.26 2.59 -22.36
N SER A 45 -0.93 2.97 -21.87
CA SER A 45 -1.95 2.09 -21.27
C SER A 45 -2.13 0.80 -22.07
N SER A 46 -1.29 -0.18 -21.79
CA SER A 46 -1.25 -1.41 -22.55
C SER A 46 -2.54 -2.16 -22.22
N LYS A 47 -3.21 -2.69 -23.24
CA LYS A 47 -4.41 -3.51 -23.04
C LYS A 47 -4.10 -4.57 -21.97
N PRO A 48 -4.96 -4.78 -20.97
CA PRO A 48 -4.72 -5.80 -19.96
C PRO A 48 -4.58 -7.17 -20.64
N CYS A 49 -3.51 -7.87 -20.31
CA CYS A 49 -3.15 -9.17 -20.89
C CYS A 49 -2.60 -10.10 -19.80
N CYS A 50 -2.69 -11.41 -20.02
CA CYS A 50 -2.21 -12.45 -19.13
C CYS A 50 -1.73 -13.69 -19.91
N ASP A 51 -0.47 -14.07 -19.77
CA ASP A 51 0.11 -15.27 -20.38
C ASP A 51 -0.16 -16.52 -19.54
N GLN A 52 -0.06 -16.40 -18.21
CA GLN A 52 -0.22 -17.50 -17.26
C GLN A 52 -1.51 -17.32 -16.46
N CYS A 53 -2.63 -17.73 -17.03
CA CYS A 53 -3.91 -17.75 -16.33
C CYS A 53 -4.25 -19.14 -15.78
N ALA A 54 -4.61 -19.20 -14.50
CA ALA A 54 -5.04 -20.43 -13.84
C ALA A 54 -6.45 -20.28 -13.26
N CYS A 55 -7.32 -21.26 -13.53
CA CYS A 55 -8.71 -21.25 -13.09
C CYS A 55 -9.07 -22.49 -12.26
N THR A 56 -9.96 -22.32 -11.28
CA THR A 56 -10.65 -23.45 -10.63
C THR A 56 -11.64 -24.11 -11.57
N LYS A 57 -11.94 -25.40 -11.33
CA LYS A 57 -12.96 -26.16 -12.08
C LYS A 57 -14.39 -25.97 -11.52
N SER A 58 -14.67 -24.81 -10.93
CA SER A 58 -16.00 -24.46 -10.38
C SER A 58 -16.86 -23.71 -11.41
N ILE A 59 -18.15 -23.53 -11.11
CA ILE A 59 -19.07 -22.69 -11.91
C ILE A 59 -19.66 -21.60 -10.99
N PRO A 60 -19.35 -20.30 -11.20
CA PRO A 60 -18.38 -19.78 -12.15
C PRO A 60 -16.94 -20.20 -11.81
N PRO A 61 -16.03 -20.23 -12.81
CA PRO A 61 -14.62 -20.47 -12.55
C PRO A 61 -14.04 -19.29 -11.75
N LYS A 62 -13.03 -19.56 -10.94
CA LYS A 62 -12.23 -18.52 -10.27
C LYS A 62 -10.85 -18.54 -10.91
N CYS A 63 -10.59 -17.56 -11.75
CA CYS A 63 -9.40 -17.39 -12.55
C CYS A 63 -8.51 -16.31 -11.95
N ARG A 64 -7.20 -16.56 -11.93
CA ARG A 64 -6.19 -15.59 -11.51
C ARG A 64 -5.04 -15.58 -12.51
N CYS A 65 -4.55 -14.37 -12.80
CA CYS A 65 -3.33 -14.20 -13.57
C CYS A 65 -2.10 -14.38 -12.67
N SER A 66 -1.14 -15.20 -13.10
CA SER A 66 0.07 -15.53 -12.36
C SER A 66 1.32 -14.90 -12.96
N ASP A 67 1.14 -14.00 -13.94
CA ASP A 67 2.24 -13.28 -14.57
C ASP A 67 2.97 -12.41 -13.56
N LEU A 68 4.30 -12.46 -13.62
CA LEU A 68 5.19 -11.57 -12.90
C LEU A 68 5.62 -10.43 -13.83
N ARG A 69 5.35 -9.21 -13.41
CA ARG A 69 5.75 -7.98 -14.08
C ARG A 69 6.73 -7.20 -13.20
N LEU A 70 7.64 -6.47 -13.84
CA LEU A 70 8.60 -5.65 -13.10
C LEU A 70 7.95 -4.32 -12.71
N ASN A 71 8.11 -3.94 -11.44
CA ASN A 71 7.71 -2.67 -10.83
C ASN A 71 6.21 -2.35 -10.79
N SER A 72 5.37 -2.89 -11.67
CA SER A 72 3.94 -2.60 -11.74
C SER A 72 3.09 -3.76 -12.25
N CYS A 73 1.76 -3.69 -12.07
CA CYS A 73 0.78 -4.62 -12.64
C CYS A 73 0.07 -4.02 -13.87
N HIS A 74 -0.75 -4.82 -14.58
CA HIS A 74 -1.57 -4.30 -15.67
C HIS A 74 -2.65 -3.31 -15.19
N SER A 75 -3.09 -2.41 -16.07
CA SER A 75 -4.03 -1.32 -15.77
C SER A 75 -5.37 -1.77 -15.16
N ALA A 76 -5.85 -2.96 -15.52
CA ALA A 76 -7.09 -3.51 -14.96
C ALA A 76 -6.95 -4.18 -13.58
N CYS A 77 -5.72 -4.29 -13.03
CA CYS A 77 -5.49 -4.98 -11.77
C CYS A 77 -5.81 -4.05 -10.59
N LYS A 78 -6.77 -4.43 -9.76
CA LYS A 78 -7.16 -3.70 -8.54
C LYS A 78 -6.23 -4.04 -7.38
N SER A 79 -5.80 -5.29 -7.29
CA SER A 79 -4.99 -5.81 -6.17
C SER A 79 -3.61 -6.22 -6.68
N CYS A 80 -2.71 -5.24 -6.82
CA CYS A 80 -1.33 -5.50 -7.22
C CYS A 80 -0.46 -5.80 -5.99
N ALA A 81 0.22 -6.96 -5.98
CA ALA A 81 1.12 -7.35 -4.92
C ALA A 81 2.55 -7.44 -5.45
N CYS A 82 3.50 -6.79 -4.76
CA CYS A 82 4.89 -6.69 -5.19
C CYS A 82 5.87 -7.14 -4.11
N THR A 83 7.02 -7.69 -4.52
CA THR A 83 8.16 -7.93 -3.64
C THR A 83 8.85 -6.61 -3.24
N TYR A 84 9.51 -6.60 -2.10
CA TYR A 84 10.35 -5.46 -1.66
C TYR A 84 11.78 -5.50 -2.24
N SER A 85 11.96 -6.09 -3.42
CA SER A 85 13.25 -6.16 -4.13
C SER A 85 13.42 -5.01 -5.10
N ILE A 86 14.64 -4.81 -5.60
CA ILE A 86 14.94 -3.87 -6.69
C ILE A 86 15.57 -4.68 -7.85
N PRO A 87 14.91 -4.84 -9.01
CA PRO A 87 13.55 -4.38 -9.31
C PRO A 87 12.49 -5.16 -8.51
N ALA A 88 11.33 -4.55 -8.32
CA ALA A 88 10.21 -5.20 -7.66
C ALA A 88 9.55 -6.18 -8.64
N GLN A 89 9.17 -7.35 -8.15
CA GLN A 89 8.40 -8.33 -8.92
C GLN A 89 6.96 -8.28 -8.44
N CYS A 90 6.05 -7.93 -9.34
CA CYS A 90 4.65 -7.69 -9.05
C CYS A 90 3.77 -8.72 -9.76
N TYR A 91 2.72 -9.18 -9.10
CA TYR A 91 1.68 -10.01 -9.70
C TYR A 91 0.29 -9.48 -9.33
N CYS A 92 -0.70 -9.81 -10.16
CA CYS A 92 -2.08 -9.43 -9.88
C CYS A 92 -2.77 -10.48 -9.00
N ALA A 93 -3.28 -10.06 -7.85
CA ALA A 93 -4.00 -10.93 -6.91
C ALA A 93 -5.52 -10.97 -7.15
N ASP A 94 -6.00 -10.28 -8.18
CA ASP A 94 -7.42 -10.29 -8.53
C ASP A 94 -7.91 -11.68 -8.93
N ILE A 95 -9.20 -11.93 -8.65
CA ILE A 95 -9.90 -13.14 -9.03
C ILE A 95 -11.06 -12.74 -9.94
N ASN A 96 -11.05 -13.27 -11.15
CA ASN A 96 -12.06 -13.06 -12.17
C ASN A 96 -12.74 -14.39 -12.52
N ASP A 97 -13.85 -14.34 -13.24
CA ASP A 97 -14.48 -15.49 -13.87
C ASP A 97 -14.03 -15.72 -15.32
N PHE A 98 -13.01 -14.98 -15.75
CA PHE A 98 -12.40 -15.05 -17.08
C PHE A 98 -10.88 -14.89 -17.01
N CYS A 99 -10.21 -15.21 -18.11
CA CYS A 99 -8.79 -14.92 -18.34
C CYS A 99 -8.64 -13.79 -19.36
N TYR A 100 -7.68 -12.90 -19.16
CA TYR A 100 -7.30 -11.92 -20.18
C TYR A 100 -6.65 -12.61 -21.39
N GLU A 101 -6.62 -11.90 -22.53
CA GLU A 101 -5.87 -12.35 -23.70
C GLU A 101 -4.37 -12.42 -23.40
N PRO A 102 -3.60 -13.30 -24.07
CA PRO A 102 -2.14 -13.35 -23.94
C PRO A 102 -1.47 -12.01 -24.25
N CYS A 103 -0.32 -11.78 -23.63
CA CYS A 103 0.52 -10.62 -23.90
C CYS A 103 1.26 -10.78 -25.25
N LYS A 104 1.68 -9.64 -25.83
CA LYS A 104 2.38 -9.58 -27.12
C LYS A 104 3.88 -9.40 -26.94
#